data_AF-A0A932TZ51-F1
#
_entry.id   AF-A0A932TZ51-F1
#
_cell.length_a   1.000
_cell.length_b   1.000
_cell.length_c   1.000
_cell.angle_alpha   90.00
_cell.angle_beta   90.00
_cell.angle_gamma   90.00
#
_symmetry.space_group_name_H-M   'P 1'
#
loop_
_entity.id
_entity.type
_entity.pdbx_description
1 polymer ?
#
loop_
_entity_poly.entity_id
_entity_poly.type
_entity_poly.pdbx_seq_one_letter_code
_entity_poly.pdbx_strand_id
1 'polypeptide(L)' 'ECLGRCHFNSLKYEVTIDKPSIDHLSCFGCGLCMTACSRNAISLVERKSLPALVNAW' A
#
# COMPACT_ATOMS: atom_id res chain seq x y z
N GLU A 1 -12.98 4.99 -0.19
CA GLU A 1 -12.92 3.51 -0.11
C GLU A 1 -11.61 2.94 0.46
N CYS A 2 -10.48 2.92 -0.27
CA CYS A 2 -9.30 2.13 0.17
C CYS A 2 -8.51 2.71 1.37
N LEU A 3 -8.41 4.03 1.51
CA LEU A 3 -7.63 4.71 2.56
C LEU A 3 -7.96 4.21 3.98
N GLY A 4 -9.24 4.00 4.29
CA GLY A 4 -9.69 3.56 5.62
C GLY A 4 -9.57 2.05 5.88
N ARG A 5 -9.04 1.26 4.94
CA ARG A 5 -8.94 -0.21 5.08
C ARG A 5 -7.59 -0.67 5.61
N CYS A 6 -6.60 0.21 5.68
CA CYS A 6 -5.28 -0.15 6.15
C CYS A 6 -5.21 -0.12 7.68
N HIS A 7 -5.20 -1.30 8.31
CA HIS A 7 -5.03 -1.42 9.77
C HIS A 7 -3.63 -1.00 10.26
N PHE A 8 -2.64 -0.97 9.37
CA PHE A 8 -1.25 -0.62 9.68
C PHE A 8 -0.94 0.85 9.42
N ASN A 9 -1.93 1.64 8.99
CA ASN A 9 -1.80 3.05 8.65
C ASN A 9 -0.72 3.35 7.56
N SER A 10 -0.39 2.36 6.73
CA SER A 10 0.60 2.45 5.67
C SER A 10 0.08 3.13 4.41
N LEU A 11 -1.24 3.18 4.20
CA LEU A 11 -1.87 3.84 3.06
C LEU A 11 -2.38 5.22 3.49
N LYS A 12 -1.84 6.30 2.93
CA LYS A 12 -2.14 7.69 3.29
C LYS A 12 -2.47 8.52 2.06
N TYR A 13 -3.14 9.66 2.25
CA TYR A 13 -3.34 10.63 1.18
C TYR A 13 -2.20 11.64 1.18
N GLU A 14 -1.52 11.78 0.05
CA GLU A 14 -0.44 12.75 -0.13
C GLU A 14 -0.97 13.98 -0.84
N VAL A 15 -1.05 15.09 -0.10
CA VAL A 15 -1.71 16.33 -0.54
C VAL A 15 -0.91 17.04 -1.64
N THR A 16 0.42 16.91 -1.64
CA THR A 16 1.32 17.56 -2.61
C THR A 16 1.17 17.02 -4.03
N ILE A 17 0.86 15.73 -4.16
CA ILE A 17 0.68 15.04 -5.45
C ILE A 17 -0.79 14.69 -5.74
N ASP A 18 -1.70 15.08 -4.84
CA ASP A 18 -3.14 14.83 -4.88
C ASP A 18 -3.50 13.35 -5.11
N LYS A 19 -2.75 12.44 -4.47
CA LYS A 19 -2.88 10.99 -4.68
C LYS A 19 -2.67 10.18 -3.39
N PRO A 20 -3.32 9.01 -3.26
CA PRO A 20 -2.97 8.04 -2.23
C PRO A 20 -1.56 7.47 -2.46
N SER A 21 -0.80 7.34 -1.38
CA SER A 21 0.55 6.77 -1.36
C SER A 21 0.63 5.67 -0.30
N ILE A 22 1.34 4.59 -0.62
CA ILE A 22 1.55 3.44 0.28
C ILE A 22 2.99 3.49 0.76
N ASP A 23 3.17 3.60 2.08
CA ASP A 23 4.44 3.32 2.71
C ASP A 23 4.72 1.82 2.66
N HIS A 24 5.58 1.43 1.73
CA HIS A 24 5.95 0.04 1.52
C HIS A 24 6.74 -0.56 2.69
N LEU A 25 7.40 0.24 3.52
CA LEU A 25 8.16 -0.29 4.66
C LEU A 25 7.22 -0.84 5.74
N SER A 26 6.15 -0.10 6.04
CA SER A 26 5.13 -0.52 7.03
C SER A 26 4.01 -1.40 6.46
N CYS A 27 3.92 -1.56 5.14
CA CYS A 27 2.87 -2.36 4.50
C CYS A 27 3.15 -3.88 4.59
N PHE A 28 2.38 -4.58 5.40
CA PHE A 28 2.49 -6.05 5.56
C PHE A 28 1.87 -6.87 4.41
N GLY A 29 1.22 -6.23 3.44
CA GLY A 29 0.68 -6.93 2.27
C GLY A 29 -0.65 -7.68 2.50
N CYS A 30 -1.50 -7.25 3.44
CA CYS A 30 -2.78 -7.93 3.74
C CYS A 30 -3.84 -7.87 2.61
N GLY A 31 -3.68 -6.98 1.62
CA GLY A 31 -4.54 -6.92 0.43
C GLY A 31 -5.91 -6.26 0.59
N LEU A 32 -6.31 -5.83 1.78
CA LEU A 32 -7.63 -5.22 2.01
C LEU A 32 -7.84 -3.91 1.22
N CYS A 33 -6.78 -3.14 1.01
CA CYS A 33 -6.85 -1.92 0.21
C CYS A 33 -7.05 -2.21 -1.29
N MET A 34 -6.47 -3.31 -1.80
CA MET A 34 -6.62 -3.75 -3.18
C MET A 34 -8.07 -4.16 -3.46
N THR A 35 -8.66 -4.99 -2.61
CA THR A 35 -10.06 -5.45 -2.78
C THR A 35 -11.08 -4.32 -2.65
N ALA A 36 -10.79 -3.31 -1.83
CA ALA A 36 -11.66 -2.14 -1.66
C ALA A 36 -11.45 -1.05 -2.73
N CYS A 37 -10.41 -1.13 -3.55
CA CYS A 37 -10.12 -0.10 -4.54
C CYS A 37 -10.99 -0.28 -5.79
N SER A 38 -12.05 0.51 -5.92
CA SER A 38 -12.92 0.50 -7.10
C SER A 38 -12.22 0.82 -8.43
N ARG A 39 -11.04 1.46 -8.36
CA ARG A 39 -10.24 1.87 -9.52
C ARG A 39 -9.15 0.86 -9.89
N ASN A 40 -9.03 -0.25 -9.16
CA ASN A 40 -7.95 -1.24 -9.35
C ASN A 40 -6.55 -0.61 -9.42
N ALA A 41 -6.32 0.48 -8.68
CA ALA A 41 -5.08 1.25 -8.72
C ALA A 41 -3.96 0.66 -7.83
N ILE A 42 -4.28 -0.37 -7.05
CA ILE A 42 -3.39 -1.00 -6.07
C ILE A 42 -3.21 -2.45 -6.49
N SER A 43 -1.96 -2.90 -6.54
CA SER A 43 -1.60 -4.29 -6.82
C SER A 43 -0.69 -4.80 -5.71
N LEU A 44 -0.89 -6.06 -5.32
CA LEU A 44 0.03 -6.77 -4.44
C LEU A 44 1.14 -7.41 -5.28
N VAL A 45 2.38 -7.21 -4.83
CA VAL A 45 3.57 -7.82 -5.42
C VAL A 45 4.39 -8.48 -4.33
N GLU A 46 5.12 -9.53 -4.70
CA GLU A 46 6.04 -10.22 -3.80
C GLU A 46 7.13 -9.26 -3.32
N ARG A 47 7.29 -9.07 -2.00
CA ARG A 47 8.32 -8.18 -1.45
C ARG A 47 9.73 -8.58 -1.89
N LYS A 48 9.97 -9.89 -2.05
CA LYS A 48 11.22 -10.46 -2.55
C LYS A 48 11.60 -9.97 -3.95
N SER A 49 10.63 -9.53 -4.75
CA SER A 49 10.87 -8.97 -6.09
C SER A 49 11.42 -7.55 -6.06
N LEU A 50 11.38 -6.88 -4.90
CA LEU A 50 11.83 -5.50 -4.72
C LEU A 50 13.11 -5.49 -3.87
N PRO A 51 14.31 -5.31 -4.47
CA PRO A 51 15.58 -5.32 -3.72
C PRO A 51 15.62 -4.32 -2.57
N ALA A 52 14.95 -3.18 -2.71
CA ALA A 52 14.86 -2.14 -1.67
C ALA A 52 14.09 -2.58 -0.41
N LEU A 53 13.26 -3.62 -0.50
CA LEU A 53 12.38 -4.07 0.59
C LEU A 53 12.72 -5.48 1.10
N VAL A 54 13.66 -6.20 0.47
CA VAL A 54 13.93 -7.62 0.77
C VAL A 54 14.30 -7.89 2.23
N ASN A 55 14.94 -6.93 2.89
CA ASN A 55 15.39 -7.02 4.29
C ASN A 55 14.48 -6.25 5.28
N ALA A 56 13.38 -5.67 4.81
CA ALA A 56 12.50 -4.87 5.65
C ALA A 56 11.47 -5.76 6.34
N TRP A 57 11.73 -6.14 7.59
CA TRP A 57 10.82 -6.84 8.52
C TRP A 57 11.19 -6.55 9.98
#